data_AF-A0A811Q619-F1
#
_entry.id   AF-A0A811Q619-F1
#
_cell.length_a   1.000
_cell.length_b   1.000
_cell.length_c   1.000
_cell.angle_alpha   90.00
_cell.angle_beta   90.00
_cell.angle_gamma   90.00
#
_symmetry.space_group_name_H-M   'P 1'
#
loop_
_entity.id
_entity.type
_entity.pdbx_description
1 polymer ?
#
loop_
_entity_poly.entity_id
_entity_poly.type
_entity_poly.pdbx_seq_one_letter_code
_entity_poly.pdbx_strand_id
1 'polypeptide(L)'
;MEIWDIVGDECGGPLYELFVAMASSIWTFDKLARAYDPAIGIFQVGRGTEFSMVYMENIVRSKGFVASKELGKPVRPKVGLTVVLGFRLGGTVIQCRVYLDHGKREEDIIDSI
;
A
#
# COMPACT_ATOMS: atom_id res chain seq x y z
N MET A 1 31.84 24.70 -30.98
CA MET A 1 31.13 25.71 -30.16
C MET A 1 29.69 25.65 -30.63
N GLU A 2 28.94 24.67 -30.12
CA GLU A 2 27.58 24.42 -30.57
C GLU A 2 26.61 25.28 -29.77
N ILE A 3 25.69 25.92 -30.48
CA ILE A 3 24.75 26.95 -30.03
C ILE A 3 23.67 26.38 -29.08
N TRP A 4 23.72 25.08 -28.78
CA TRP A 4 22.81 24.40 -27.88
C TRP A 4 23.13 24.60 -26.38
N ASP A 5 24.30 25.12 -26.02
CA ASP A 5 24.65 25.40 -24.61
C ASP A 5 24.09 26.73 -24.07
N ILE A 6 23.38 27.53 -24.88
CA ILE A 6 22.94 28.90 -24.50
C ILE A 6 21.41 29.02 -24.36
N VAL A 7 20.65 27.97 -24.68
CA VAL A 7 19.19 27.92 -24.44
C VAL A 7 18.88 26.80 -23.47
N GLY A 8 19.22 27.06 -22.21
CA GLY A 8 18.89 26.22 -21.07
C GLY A 8 18.90 27.05 -19.80
N ASP A 9 18.45 28.31 -19.88
CA ASP A 9 18.12 29.09 -18.70
C ASP A 9 16.85 28.48 -18.09
N GLU A 10 17.05 27.42 -17.32
CA GLU A 10 16.02 26.86 -16.45
C GLU A 10 15.82 27.88 -15.32
N CYS A 11 15.00 28.91 -15.58
CA CYS A 11 14.48 29.86 -14.59
C CYS A 11 13.62 29.18 -13.48
N GLY A 12 13.64 27.85 -13.41
CA GLY A 12 13.08 27.08 -12.32
C GLY A 12 14.19 26.65 -11.39
N GLY A 13 14.15 27.07 -10.13
CA GLY A 13 15.04 26.44 -9.14
C GLY A 13 14.84 24.92 -9.11
N PRO A 14 15.78 24.14 -8.53
CA PRO A 14 15.71 22.66 -8.54
C PRO A 14 14.37 22.09 -8.06
N LEU A 15 13.66 22.82 -7.19
CA LEU A 15 12.33 22.45 -6.71
C LEU A 15 11.22 22.57 -7.78
N TYR A 16 11.32 23.56 -8.67
CA TYR A 16 10.34 23.79 -9.74
C TYR A 16 10.38 22.64 -10.76
N GLU A 17 11.55 22.25 -11.23
CA GLU A 17 11.70 21.11 -12.15
C GLU A 17 11.18 19.82 -11.52
N LEU A 18 11.56 19.56 -10.26
CA LEU A 18 11.05 18.40 -9.52
C LEU A 18 9.52 18.45 -9.37
N PHE A 19 8.95 19.62 -9.08
CA PHE A 19 7.50 19.79 -8.99
C PHE A 19 6.82 19.52 -10.34
N VAL A 20 7.33 20.08 -11.43
CA VAL A 20 6.78 19.89 -12.78
C VAL A 20 6.91 18.44 -13.23
N ALA A 21 8.03 17.79 -12.95
CA ALA A 21 8.23 16.36 -13.19
C ALA A 21 7.23 15.49 -12.40
N MET A 22 7.01 15.79 -11.12
CA MET A 22 5.99 15.11 -10.32
C MET A 22 4.57 15.36 -10.85
N ALA A 23 4.23 16.61 -11.12
CA ALA A 23 2.91 17.00 -11.61
C ALA A 23 2.58 16.35 -12.96
N SER A 24 3.54 16.32 -13.89
CA SER A 24 3.39 15.67 -15.19
C SER A 24 3.22 14.15 -15.07
N SER A 25 3.94 13.50 -14.16
CA SER A 25 3.78 12.07 -13.85
C SER A 25 2.38 11.77 -13.29
N ILE A 26 1.92 12.55 -12.31
CA ILE A 26 0.57 12.42 -11.73
C ILE A 26 -0.51 12.64 -12.79
N TRP A 27 -0.34 13.65 -13.65
CA TRP A 27 -1.27 13.94 -14.74
C TRP A 27 -1.34 12.80 -15.76
N THR A 28 -0.19 12.23 -16.12
CA THR A 28 -0.11 11.08 -17.03
C THR A 28 -0.76 9.85 -16.40
N PHE A 29 -0.59 9.66 -15.10
CA PHE A 29 -1.25 8.60 -14.36
C PHE A 29 -2.78 8.75 -14.36
N ASP A 30 -3.34 9.96 -14.16
CA ASP A 30 -4.79 10.18 -14.26
C ASP A 30 -5.32 9.87 -15.66
N LYS A 31 -4.60 10.33 -16.69
CA LYS A 31 -4.94 10.04 -18.09
C LYS A 31 -4.93 8.55 -18.37
N LEU A 32 -3.90 7.84 -17.91
CA LEU A 32 -3.79 6.38 -18.05
C LEU A 32 -4.92 5.67 -17.31
N ALA A 33 -5.23 6.11 -16.09
CA ALA A 33 -6.31 5.54 -15.29
C ALA A 33 -7.67 5.70 -15.97
N ARG A 34 -7.89 6.81 -16.67
CA ARG A 34 -9.12 7.09 -17.41
C ARG A 34 -9.19 6.41 -18.78
N ALA A 35 -8.05 6.20 -19.43
CA ALA A 35 -7.96 5.47 -20.68
C ALA A 35 -8.14 3.95 -20.51
N TYR A 36 -7.96 3.46 -19.28
CA TYR A 36 -8.14 2.05 -18.96
C TYR A 36 -9.62 1.71 -18.80
N ASP A 37 -10.15 0.88 -19.72
CA ASP A 37 -11.47 0.25 -19.66
C ASP A 37 -11.25 -1.25 -19.48
N PRO A 38 -11.38 -1.83 -18.27
CA PRO A 38 -12.30 -1.51 -17.17
C PRO A 38 -11.78 -0.57 -16.07
N ALA A 39 -12.67 0.20 -15.44
CA ALA A 39 -12.33 1.21 -14.44
C ALA A 39 -11.37 0.73 -13.33
N ILE A 40 -10.33 1.54 -13.06
CA ILE A 40 -9.41 1.34 -11.93
C ILE A 40 -10.17 1.55 -10.62
N GLY A 41 -10.22 0.51 -9.79
CA GLY A 41 -10.79 0.57 -8.45
C GLY A 41 -9.70 0.71 -7.39
N ILE A 42 -9.84 1.66 -6.48
CA ILE A 42 -9.01 1.72 -5.27
C ILE A 42 -9.76 0.98 -4.16
N PHE A 43 -9.08 0.08 -3.46
CA PHE A 43 -9.65 -0.57 -2.28
C PHE A 43 -8.77 -0.32 -1.05
N GLN A 44 -9.43 0.03 0.04
CA GLN A 44 -8.82 0.17 1.35
C GLN A 44 -9.37 -0.89 2.27
N VAL A 45 -8.48 -1.54 3.03
CA VAL A 45 -8.88 -2.50 4.05
C VAL A 45 -9.05 -1.76 5.38
N GLY A 46 -10.20 -1.97 6.03
CA GLY A 46 -10.49 -1.41 7.34
C GLY A 46 -9.77 -2.14 8.48
N ARG A 47 -9.53 -1.45 9.58
CA ARG A 47 -9.03 -2.08 10.82
C ARG A 47 -10.01 -3.17 11.28
N GLY A 48 -9.48 -4.29 11.76
CA GLY A 48 -10.26 -5.44 12.21
C GLY A 48 -10.67 -6.43 11.12
N THR A 49 -10.39 -6.14 9.84
CA THR A 49 -10.67 -7.08 8.72
C THR A 49 -9.76 -8.29 8.82
N GLU A 50 -10.27 -9.48 8.50
CA GLU A 50 -9.44 -10.69 8.42
C GLU A 50 -8.40 -10.57 7.31
N PHE A 51 -7.17 -10.98 7.61
CA PHE A 51 -6.09 -10.99 6.63
C PHE A 51 -6.37 -11.99 5.51
N SER A 52 -6.23 -11.53 4.27
CA SER A 52 -6.30 -12.36 3.08
C SER A 52 -5.05 -12.19 2.23
N MET A 53 -4.26 -13.25 2.12
CA MET A 53 -3.01 -13.27 1.35
C MET A 53 -3.21 -12.99 -0.15
N VAL A 54 -4.45 -13.11 -0.66
CA VAL A 54 -4.78 -12.82 -2.07
C VAL A 54 -4.87 -11.32 -2.33
N TYR A 55 -5.38 -10.54 -1.37
CA TYR A 55 -5.64 -9.11 -1.52
C TYR A 55 -4.68 -8.23 -0.69
N MET A 56 -3.96 -8.82 0.26
CA MET A 56 -3.19 -8.11 1.27
C MET A 56 -1.78 -8.69 1.39
N GLU A 57 -0.79 -7.80 1.48
CA GLU A 57 0.61 -8.11 1.78
C GLU A 57 0.94 -7.61 3.19
N ASN A 58 1.51 -8.49 4.03
CA ASN A 58 2.03 -8.08 5.34
C ASN A 58 3.39 -7.38 5.15
N ILE A 59 3.52 -6.16 5.66
CA ILE A 59 4.76 -5.38 5.58
C ILE A 59 5.84 -5.96 6.49
N VAL A 60 5.44 -6.56 7.61
CA VAL A 60 6.37 -7.17 8.56
C VAL A 60 6.63 -8.60 8.11
N ARG A 61 7.82 -8.86 7.55
CA ARG A 61 8.32 -10.22 7.23
C ARG A 61 8.70 -11.01 8.49
N SER A 62 7.91 -10.93 9.56
CA SER A 62 8.17 -11.68 10.77
C SER A 62 7.71 -13.12 10.58
N LYS A 63 8.62 -14.07 10.84
CA LYS A 63 8.43 -15.53 10.78
C LYS A 63 7.42 -16.08 11.79
N GLY A 64 6.71 -15.23 12.53
CA GLY A 64 5.81 -15.60 13.62
C GLY A 64 4.32 -15.64 13.27
N PHE A 65 3.92 -15.41 12.02
CA PHE A 65 2.52 -15.45 11.59
C PHE A 65 2.03 -16.89 11.37
N VAL A 66 2.29 -17.77 12.32
CA VAL A 66 1.58 -19.04 12.44
C VAL A 66 0.22 -18.67 12.99
N ALA A 67 -0.83 -18.80 12.18
CA ALA A 67 -2.21 -18.70 12.63
C ALA A 67 -2.33 -19.45 13.96
N SER A 68 -2.51 -18.73 15.06
CA SER A 68 -2.56 -19.34 16.39
C SER A 68 -3.67 -20.36 16.36
N LYS A 69 -3.29 -21.62 16.53
CA LYS A 69 -4.16 -22.79 16.46
C LYS A 69 -4.87 -22.96 17.80
N GLU A 70 -5.21 -21.87 18.48
CA GLU A 70 -5.98 -21.98 19.70
C GLU A 70 -7.43 -22.29 19.34
N LEU A 71 -7.87 -23.44 19.84
CA LEU A 71 -9.26 -23.91 19.81
C LEU A 71 -9.80 -24.29 18.42
N GLY A 72 -9.09 -25.13 17.67
CA GLY A 72 -9.68 -25.92 16.57
C GLY A 72 -10.21 -25.13 15.36
N LYS A 73 -10.09 -23.80 15.37
CA LYS A 73 -10.45 -22.90 14.27
C LYS A 73 -9.20 -22.12 13.85
N PRO A 74 -8.90 -22.01 12.54
CA PRO A 74 -7.80 -21.17 12.09
C PRO A 74 -8.16 -19.70 12.40
N VAL A 75 -7.63 -19.16 13.49
CA VAL A 75 -7.81 -17.73 13.82
C VAL A 75 -7.02 -16.94 12.77
N ARG A 76 -7.76 -16.33 11.85
CA ARG A 76 -7.16 -15.44 10.87
C ARG A 76 -6.76 -14.15 11.58
N PRO A 77 -5.50 -13.74 11.46
CA PRO A 77 -5.04 -12.51 12.06
C PRO A 77 -5.75 -11.32 11.42
N LYS A 78 -6.01 -10.27 12.21
CA LYS A 78 -6.77 -9.10 11.78
C LYS A 78 -5.85 -7.98 11.34
N VAL A 79 -6.32 -7.14 10.44
CA VAL A 79 -5.59 -5.95 9.98
C VAL A 79 -5.66 -4.86 11.06
N GLY A 80 -4.50 -4.40 11.54
CA GLY A 80 -4.40 -3.27 12.46
C GLY A 80 -4.34 -1.92 11.74
N LEU A 81 -3.72 -1.86 10.56
CA LEU A 81 -3.60 -0.64 9.77
C LEU A 81 -3.30 -0.94 8.30
N THR A 82 -3.85 -0.14 7.38
CA THR A 82 -3.46 -0.14 5.96
C THR A 82 -2.48 1.00 5.70
N VAL A 83 -1.30 0.68 5.18
CA VAL A 83 -0.24 1.67 4.87
C VAL A 83 -0.30 2.09 3.42
N VAL A 84 -0.51 1.11 2.53
CA VAL A 84 -0.61 1.34 1.09
C VAL A 84 -1.94 0.78 0.63
N LEU A 85 -2.70 1.62 -0.07
CA LEU A 85 -3.97 1.23 -0.67
C LEU A 85 -3.73 0.15 -1.73
N GLY A 86 -4.70 -0.75 -1.87
CA GLY A 86 -4.69 -1.72 -2.95
C GLY A 86 -5.37 -1.14 -4.18
N PHE A 87 -5.01 -1.67 -5.35
CA PHE A 87 -5.61 -1.27 -6.62
C PHE A 87 -6.14 -2.50 -7.34
N ARG A 88 -7.34 -2.39 -7.89
CA ARG A 88 -7.94 -3.40 -8.76
C ARG A 88 -8.02 -2.81 -10.16
N LEU A 89 -7.32 -3.46 -11.09
CA LEU A 89 -7.23 -3.07 -12.48
C LEU A 89 -7.90 -4.16 -13.33
N GLY A 90 -9.20 -4.03 -13.57
CA GLY A 90 -10.00 -5.08 -14.20
C GLY A 90 -9.97 -6.39 -13.42
N GLY A 91 -9.22 -7.38 -13.92
CA GLY A 91 -9.01 -8.68 -13.29
C GLY A 91 -7.71 -8.80 -12.49
N THR A 92 -6.80 -7.84 -12.60
CA THR A 92 -5.52 -7.84 -11.88
C THR A 92 -5.68 -7.10 -10.56
N VAL A 93 -5.25 -7.73 -9.46
CA VAL A 93 -5.26 -7.13 -8.13
C VAL A 93 -3.83 -6.82 -7.71
N ILE A 94 -3.57 -5.54 -7.46
CA ILE A 94 -2.38 -5.08 -6.75
C ILE A 94 -2.74 -5.08 -5.26
N GLN A 95 -2.02 -5.88 -4.49
CA GLN A 95 -2.30 -6.10 -3.08
C GLN A 95 -2.09 -4.82 -2.26
N CYS A 96 -2.98 -4.59 -1.30
CA CYS A 96 -2.77 -3.52 -0.33
C CYS A 96 -1.73 -3.96 0.70
N ARG A 97 -0.91 -3.02 1.18
CA ARG A 97 0.06 -3.31 2.24
C ARG A 97 -0.50 -2.98 3.60
N VAL A 98 -0.54 -3.98 4.47
CA VAL A 98 -1.16 -3.89 5.78
C VAL A 98 -0.20 -4.27 6.89
N TYR A 99 -0.39 -3.65 8.04
CA TYR A 99 0.08 -4.15 9.33
C TYR A 99 -1.00 -5.01 9.94
N LEU A 100 -0.59 -6.15 10.45
CA LEU A 100 -1.47 -7.09 11.11
C LEU A 100 -1.41 -6.83 12.62
N ASP A 101 -2.58 -6.81 13.23
CA ASP A 101 -2.71 -6.66 14.67
C ASP A 101 -2.29 -7.97 15.33
N HIS A 102 -1.40 -7.85 16.32
CA HIS A 102 -1.06 -8.97 17.16
C HIS A 102 -2.22 -9.12 18.13
N GLY A 103 -3.07 -10.13 17.92
CA GLY A 103 -4.07 -10.50 18.92
C GLY A 103 -3.36 -10.58 20.27
N LYS A 104 -3.77 -9.75 21.23
CA LYS A 104 -3.23 -9.79 22.59
C LYS A 104 -3.30 -11.24 23.05
N ARG A 105 -2.14 -11.81 23.36
CA ARG A 105 -2.09 -13.08 24.08
C ARG A 105 -2.78 -12.83 25.40
N GLU A 106 -3.74 -13.68 25.72
CA GLU A 106 -4.39 -13.77 27.02
C GLU A 106 -3.39 -14.39 28.02
N GLU A 107 -2.20 -13.79 28.12
CA GLU A 107 -1.12 -14.14 29.06
C GLU A 107 -0.98 -13.05 30.15
N ASP A 108 -1.56 -11.86 29.94
CA ASP A 108 -1.52 -10.75 30.91
C ASP A 108 -2.50 -10.94 32.11
N ILE A 109 -3.38 -11.96 32.08
CA ILE A 109 -4.35 -12.20 33.18
C ILE A 109 -3.69 -12.98 34.34
N ILE A 110 -2.63 -13.75 34.08
CA ILE A 110 -1.99 -14.60 35.10
C ILE A 110 -0.99 -13.80 35.96
N ASP A 111 -0.56 -12.61 35.50
CA ASP A 111 0.36 -11.73 36.23
C ASP A 111 -0.37 -10.71 37.15
N SER A 112 -1.70 -10.81 37.28
CA SER A 112 -2.53 -9.93 38.11
C SER A 112 -3.36 -10.66 39.19
N ILE A 113 -3.09 -11.95 39.46
CA ILE A 113 -3.66 -12.73 40.58
C ILE A 113 -2.52 -13.17 41.50
#